data_AF-A0A821ABP0-F1
#
_entry.id   AF-A0A821ABP0-F1
#
_cell.length_a   1.000
_cell.length_b   1.000
_cell.length_c   1.000
_cell.angle_alpha   90.00
_cell.angle_beta   90.00
_cell.angle_gamma   90.00
#
_symmetry.space_group_name_H-M   'P 1'
#
loop_
_entity.id
_entity.type
_entity.pdbx_description
1 polymer ?
#
loop_
_entity_poly.entity_id
_entity_poly.type
_entity_poly.pdbx_seq_one_letter_code
_entity_poly.pdbx_strand_id
1 'polypeptide(L)'
;MSIYTYVNEDQIDLELKCNICNEPFQSPVNCTKCGQTVCQRCFDIWRRQQLSCPFCRQDGSTFVPVITRIVLNQLNHLLVQCSLCQQTNIRRGNFADHIAYICPKQIVICTDKCGWKGYRENLENHLIKCRQTLHWFEFLRRLNPFACVMPNHSS
;
A
#
# COMPACT_ATOMS: atom_id res chain seq x y z
N MET A 1 2.05 8.89 5.81
CA MET A 1 2.81 9.21 4.59
C MET A 1 2.24 8.42 3.44
N SER A 2 2.03 9.05 2.28
CA SER A 2 1.68 8.33 1.06
C SER A 2 2.89 7.53 0.59
N ILE A 3 2.65 6.28 0.15
CA ILE A 3 3.69 5.38 -0.35
C ILE A 3 3.99 5.60 -1.85
N TYR A 4 3.25 6.51 -2.50
CA TYR A 4 3.48 6.99 -3.85
C TYR A 4 3.06 8.46 -4.01
N THR A 5 3.50 9.08 -5.10
CA THR A 5 3.03 10.39 -5.61
C THR A 5 2.51 10.23 -7.04
N TYR A 6 1.64 11.15 -7.50
CA TYR A 6 1.16 11.14 -8.89
C TYR A 6 2.18 11.81 -9.82
N VAL A 7 2.44 11.22 -10.99
CA VAL A 7 3.48 11.73 -11.92
C VAL A 7 3.06 13.05 -12.59
N ASN A 8 1.78 13.18 -12.96
CA ASN A 8 1.24 14.35 -13.66
C ASN A 8 -0.01 14.86 -12.95
N GLU A 9 0.10 15.16 -11.65
CA GLU A 9 -1.06 15.48 -10.80
C GLU A 9 -1.91 16.65 -11.31
N ASP A 10 -1.25 17.67 -11.87
CA ASP A 10 -1.91 18.85 -12.44
C ASP A 10 -2.71 18.56 -13.71
N GLN A 11 -2.39 17.46 -14.40
CA GLN A 11 -3.10 17.01 -15.60
C GLN A 11 -4.21 16.01 -15.30
N ILE A 12 -4.37 15.59 -14.03
CA ILE A 12 -5.46 14.71 -13.65
C ILE A 12 -6.76 15.51 -13.66
N ASP A 13 -7.73 14.99 -14.43
CA ASP A 13 -9.07 15.57 -14.54
C ASP A 13 -9.68 15.84 -13.16
N LEU A 14 -10.24 17.03 -12.97
CA LEU A 14 -10.91 17.43 -11.73
C LEU A 14 -12.11 16.52 -11.42
N GLU A 15 -12.76 15.95 -12.44
CA GLU A 15 -13.84 14.97 -12.27
C GLU A 15 -13.39 13.67 -11.61
N LEU A 16 -12.07 13.40 -11.58
CA LEU A 16 -11.48 12.26 -10.89
C LEU A 16 -10.96 12.61 -9.49
N LYS A 17 -11.11 13.86 -9.04
CA LYS A 17 -10.63 14.36 -7.74
C LYS A 17 -11.78 14.53 -6.75
N CYS A 18 -11.47 14.27 -5.49
CA CYS A 18 -12.39 14.42 -4.38
C CYS A 18 -12.49 15.89 -3.95
N ASN A 19 -13.71 16.44 -3.93
CA ASN A 19 -13.98 17.83 -3.52
C ASN A 19 -13.73 18.13 -2.04
N ILE A 20 -13.35 17.13 -1.23
CA ILE A 20 -13.00 17.33 0.20
C ILE A 20 -11.48 17.40 0.40
N CYS A 21 -10.73 16.50 -0.24
CA CYS A 21 -9.27 16.42 -0.06
C CYS A 21 -8.46 16.89 -1.26
N ASN A 22 -9.11 17.21 -2.39
CA ASN A 22 -8.51 17.61 -3.67
C ASN A 22 -7.55 16.59 -4.30
N GLU A 23 -7.61 15.34 -3.84
CA GLU A 23 -6.80 14.22 -4.36
C GLU A 23 -7.63 13.32 -5.29
N PRO A 24 -7.00 12.60 -6.23
CA PRO A 24 -7.70 11.60 -7.02
C PRO A 24 -8.39 10.55 -6.13
N PHE A 25 -9.61 10.14 -6.51
CA PHE A 25 -10.44 9.30 -5.64
C PHE A 25 -9.76 8.01 -5.18
N GLN A 26 -9.84 7.76 -3.88
CA GLN A 26 -9.50 6.50 -3.23
C GLN A 26 -10.76 5.85 -2.65
N SER A 27 -11.08 4.64 -3.11
CA SER A 27 -12.32 3.93 -2.78
C SER A 27 -13.54 4.87 -2.84
N PRO A 28 -13.89 5.42 -4.01
CA PRO A 28 -14.93 6.44 -4.13
C PRO A 28 -16.30 5.92 -3.68
N VAL A 29 -17.03 6.77 -2.96
CA VAL A 29 -18.45 6.59 -2.62
C VAL A 29 -19.27 7.73 -3.21
N ASN A 30 -20.47 7.41 -3.68
CA ASN A 30 -21.38 8.34 -4.31
C ASN A 30 -22.65 8.52 -3.47
N CYS A 31 -23.07 9.76 -3.29
CA CYS A 31 -24.36 10.08 -2.70
C CYS A 31 -25.46 9.88 -3.75
N THR A 32 -26.33 8.88 -3.55
CA THR A 32 -27.42 8.55 -4.48
C THR A 32 -28.48 9.65 -4.62
N LYS A 33 -28.48 10.67 -3.74
CA LYS A 33 -29.44 11.78 -3.77
C LYS A 33 -28.98 12.99 -4.59
N CYS A 34 -27.70 13.35 -4.51
CA CYS A 34 -27.15 14.52 -5.22
C CYS A 34 -26.06 14.19 -6.25
N GLY A 35 -25.68 12.92 -6.38
CA GLY A 35 -24.67 12.46 -7.33
C GLY A 35 -23.24 12.84 -6.99
N GLN A 36 -22.99 13.53 -5.86
CA GLN A 36 -21.64 13.91 -5.45
C GLN A 36 -20.83 12.70 -5.01
N THR A 37 -19.57 12.65 -5.48
CA THR A 37 -18.63 11.56 -5.20
C THR A 37 -17.49 12.07 -4.33
N VAL A 38 -17.09 11.28 -3.33
CA VAL A 38 -15.98 11.56 -2.41
C VAL A 38 -15.20 10.29 -2.10
N CYS A 39 -14.00 10.39 -1.57
CA CYS A 39 -13.27 9.23 -1.04
C CYS A 39 -14.01 8.63 0.18
N GLN A 40 -14.01 7.31 0.32
CA GLN A 40 -14.57 6.63 1.51
C GLN A 40 -14.05 7.23 2.81
N ARG A 41 -12.72 7.44 2.91
CA ARG A 41 -12.10 8.03 4.10
C ARG A 41 -12.61 9.44 4.41
N CYS A 42 -12.80 10.27 3.39
CA CYS A 42 -13.33 11.62 3.56
C CYS A 42 -14.77 11.59 4.07
N PHE A 43 -15.60 10.69 3.52
CA PHE A 43 -16.96 10.48 4.02
C PHE A 43 -16.99 9.94 5.45
N ASP A 44 -16.13 8.97 5.79
CA ASP A 44 -16.08 8.39 7.14
C ASP A 44 -15.70 9.42 8.20
N ILE A 45 -14.76 10.33 7.89
CA ILE A 45 -14.38 11.42 8.77
C ILE A 45 -15.56 12.37 8.99
N TRP A 46 -16.24 12.76 7.91
CA TRP A 46 -17.41 13.63 7.97
C TRP A 46 -18.54 12.99 8.79
N ARG A 47 -18.84 11.71 8.54
CA ARG A 47 -19.91 10.96 9.20
C ARG A 47 -19.76 10.87 10.72
N ARG A 48 -18.53 10.93 11.24
CA ARG A 48 -18.27 10.97 12.69
C ARG A 48 -18.76 12.27 13.34
N GLN A 49 -18.88 13.34 12.57
CA GLN A 49 -19.32 14.66 13.04
C GLN A 49 -20.78 14.91 12.69
N GLN A 50 -21.19 14.49 11.49
CA GLN A 50 -22.51 14.78 10.95
C GLN A 50 -23.06 13.60 10.14
N LEU A 51 -24.27 13.14 10.47
CA LEU A 51 -24.92 12.00 9.80
C LEU A 51 -25.60 12.35 8.46
N SER A 52 -25.24 13.48 7.84
CA SER A 52 -25.82 13.94 6.56
C SER A 52 -24.77 14.09 5.47
N CYS A 53 -25.18 14.23 4.22
CA CYS A 53 -24.30 14.51 3.10
C CYS A 53 -23.69 15.92 3.22
N PRO A 54 -22.36 16.09 3.06
CA PRO A 54 -21.70 17.40 3.16
C PRO A 54 -22.15 18.41 2.08
N PHE A 55 -22.74 17.94 0.97
CA PHE A 55 -23.12 18.80 -0.15
C PHE A 55 -24.61 19.14 -0.18
N CYS A 56 -25.49 18.15 0.02
CA CYS A 56 -26.95 18.35 -0.08
C CYS A 56 -27.69 18.24 1.26
N ARG A 57 -26.98 17.93 2.36
CA ARG A 57 -27.51 17.77 3.72
C ARG A 57 -28.60 16.70 3.89
N GLN A 58 -28.83 15.87 2.87
CA GLN A 58 -29.68 14.68 2.94
C GLN A 58 -29.05 13.59 3.82
N ASP A 59 -29.82 12.57 4.19
CA ASP A 59 -29.35 11.46 5.04
C ASP A 59 -28.05 10.81 4.49
N GLY A 60 -27.04 10.68 5.36
CA GLY A 60 -25.75 10.06 5.07
C GLY A 60 -25.82 8.55 4.84
N SER A 61 -26.95 7.89 5.15
CA SER A 61 -27.19 6.49 4.77
C SER A 61 -27.25 6.25 3.25
N THR A 62 -27.33 7.34 2.46
CA THR A 62 -27.52 7.31 1.00
C THR A 62 -26.24 7.13 0.19
N PHE A 63 -25.08 7.00 0.84
CA PHE A 63 -23.79 6.79 0.17
C PHE A 63 -23.56 5.32 -0.17
N VAL A 64 -23.21 5.06 -1.43
CA VAL A 64 -22.88 3.73 -1.94
C VAL A 64 -21.51 3.71 -2.61
N PRO A 65 -20.77 2.59 -2.58
CA PRO A 65 -19.52 2.47 -3.32
C PRO A 65 -19.72 2.69 -4.82
N VAL A 66 -18.80 3.42 -5.45
CA VAL A 66 -18.77 3.53 -6.92
C VAL A 66 -18.21 2.22 -7.49
N ILE A 67 -19.07 1.49 -8.20
CA ILE A 67 -18.71 0.22 -8.85
C ILE A 67 -18.56 0.33 -10.37
N THR A 68 -18.83 1.52 -10.94
CA THR A 68 -18.76 1.77 -12.38
C THR A 68 -17.35 1.55 -12.91
N ARG A 69 -17.20 0.53 -13.75
CA ARG A 69 -15.87 0.07 -14.22
C ARG A 69 -15.10 1.14 -14.99
N ILE A 70 -15.77 1.94 -15.80
CA ILE A 70 -15.12 3.00 -16.58
C ILE A 70 -14.40 4.00 -15.65
N VAL A 71 -15.09 4.49 -14.61
CA VAL A 71 -14.53 5.42 -13.62
C VAL A 71 -13.36 4.79 -12.85
N LEU A 72 -13.54 3.54 -12.38
CA LEU A 72 -12.49 2.83 -11.67
C LEU A 72 -11.25 2.58 -12.54
N ASN A 73 -11.44 2.26 -13.82
CA ASN A 73 -10.35 2.05 -14.77
C ASN A 73 -9.61 3.35 -15.07
N GLN A 74 -10.32 4.47 -15.27
CA GLN A 74 -9.70 5.79 -15.44
C GLN A 74 -8.78 6.12 -14.26
N LEU A 75 -9.28 5.94 -13.04
CA LEU A 75 -8.48 6.16 -11.85
C LEU A 75 -7.29 5.17 -11.75
N ASN A 76 -7.47 3.91 -12.11
CA ASN A 76 -6.40 2.89 -12.07
C ASN A 76 -5.32 3.08 -13.14
N HIS A 77 -5.63 3.80 -14.22
CA HIS A 77 -4.69 4.13 -15.29
C HIS A 77 -3.78 5.32 -14.95
N LEU A 78 -4.11 6.09 -13.91
CA LEU A 78 -3.24 7.16 -13.43
C LEU A 78 -1.83 6.62 -13.12
N LEU A 79 -0.81 7.37 -13.51
CA LEU A 79 0.57 7.00 -13.29
C LEU A 79 1.09 7.56 -11.97
N VAL A 80 1.77 6.71 -11.23
CA VAL A 80 2.35 7.04 -9.93
C VAL A 80 3.86 6.77 -9.92
N GLN A 81 4.54 7.49 -9.04
CA GLN A 81 5.93 7.28 -8.68
C GLN A 81 6.01 6.65 -7.29
N CYS A 82 6.77 5.56 -7.18
CA CYS A 82 7.02 4.91 -5.89
C CYS A 82 7.91 5.79 -5.01
N SER A 83 7.44 6.13 -3.80
CA SER A 83 8.22 6.95 -2.86
C SER A 83 9.44 6.21 -2.30
N LEU A 84 9.47 4.87 -2.38
CA LEU A 84 10.56 4.05 -1.83
C LEU A 84 11.72 3.87 -2.80
N CYS A 85 11.42 3.50 -4.05
CA CYS A 85 12.44 3.19 -5.07
C CYS A 85 12.52 4.22 -6.20
N GLN A 86 11.68 5.27 -6.17
CA GLN A 86 11.61 6.33 -7.18
C GLN A 86 11.19 5.87 -8.59
N GLN A 87 10.83 4.59 -8.77
CA GLN A 87 10.30 4.08 -10.04
C GLN A 87 9.01 4.81 -10.41
N THR A 88 8.99 5.38 -11.62
CA THR A 88 7.86 6.12 -12.20
C THR A 88 7.03 5.25 -13.15
N ASN A 89 5.97 5.82 -13.71
CA ASN A 89 5.11 5.19 -14.71
C ASN A 89 4.46 3.87 -14.26
N ILE A 90 4.29 3.69 -12.95
CA ILE A 90 3.54 2.57 -12.40
C ILE A 90 2.06 2.94 -12.49
N ARG A 91 1.23 2.09 -13.10
CA ARG A 91 -0.23 2.27 -13.04
C ARG A 91 -0.68 2.18 -11.59
N ARG A 92 -1.46 3.15 -11.12
CA ARG A 92 -1.98 3.20 -9.75
C ARG A 92 -2.65 1.88 -9.34
N GLY A 93 -3.42 1.27 -10.25
CA GLY A 93 -4.06 -0.03 -10.01
C GLY A 93 -3.08 -1.19 -9.74
N ASN A 94 -1.85 -1.10 -10.24
CA ASN A 94 -0.81 -2.13 -10.07
C ASN A 94 0.19 -1.78 -8.95
N PHE A 95 -0.02 -0.67 -8.24
CA PHE A 95 0.94 -0.21 -7.24
C PHE A 95 1.06 -1.15 -6.04
N ALA A 96 -0.05 -1.82 -5.67
CA ALA A 96 -0.04 -2.83 -4.62
C ALA A 96 0.89 -4.00 -4.97
N ASP A 97 0.81 -4.50 -6.21
CA ASP A 97 1.69 -5.56 -6.71
C ASP A 97 3.14 -5.11 -6.80
N HIS A 98 3.37 -3.84 -7.20
CA HIS A 98 4.70 -3.26 -7.17
C HIS A 98 5.31 -3.35 -5.78
N ILE A 99 4.62 -2.90 -4.73
CA ILE A 99 5.12 -2.98 -3.35
C ILE A 99 5.31 -4.43 -2.90
N ALA A 100 4.34 -5.30 -3.19
CA ALA A 100 4.32 -6.67 -2.71
C ALA A 100 5.41 -7.55 -3.34
N TYR A 101 5.76 -7.32 -4.62
CA TYR A 101 6.58 -8.27 -5.38
C TYR A 101 7.77 -7.65 -6.12
N ILE A 102 7.71 -6.37 -6.49
CA ILE A 102 8.66 -5.78 -7.44
C ILE A 102 9.63 -4.79 -6.76
N CYS A 103 9.16 -3.98 -5.81
CA CYS A 103 9.89 -2.84 -5.27
C CYS A 103 11.20 -3.29 -4.59
N PRO A 104 12.38 -2.83 -5.08
CA PRO A 104 13.68 -3.24 -4.55
C PRO A 104 13.95 -2.70 -3.14
N LYS A 105 13.40 -1.51 -2.84
CA LYS A 105 13.53 -0.82 -1.56
C LYS A 105 12.42 -1.18 -0.56
N GLN A 106 11.54 -2.12 -0.89
CA GLN A 106 10.56 -2.63 0.08
C GLN A 106 11.28 -3.47 1.13
N ILE A 107 10.97 -3.23 2.41
CA ILE A 107 11.46 -4.07 3.50
C ILE A 107 10.70 -5.39 3.48
N VAL A 108 11.43 -6.49 3.37
CA VAL A 108 10.92 -7.87 3.39
C VAL A 108 11.57 -8.65 4.53
N ILE A 109 10.88 -9.72 4.95
CA ILE A 109 11.38 -10.65 5.96
C ILE A 109 12.00 -11.86 5.28
N CYS A 110 12.98 -12.49 5.93
CA CYS A 110 13.55 -13.73 5.42
C CYS A 110 12.51 -14.85 5.31
N THR A 111 12.48 -15.54 4.17
CA THR A 111 11.59 -16.69 3.91
C THR A 111 11.86 -17.87 4.83
N ASP A 112 13.13 -18.03 5.24
CA ASP A 112 13.60 -19.12 6.10
C ASP A 112 13.40 -18.76 7.60
N LYS A 113 12.72 -17.64 7.89
CA LYS A 113 12.29 -17.18 9.21
C LYS A 113 13.41 -17.03 10.25
N CYS A 114 14.64 -16.75 9.82
CA CYS A 114 15.78 -16.50 10.69
C CYS A 114 15.71 -15.17 11.48
N GLY A 115 14.65 -14.37 11.29
CA GLY A 115 14.45 -13.08 11.96
C GLY A 115 14.97 -11.86 11.18
N TRP A 116 15.72 -12.06 10.10
CA TRP A 116 16.23 -10.96 9.26
C TRP A 116 15.11 -10.16 8.59
N LYS A 117 15.31 -8.85 8.53
CA LYS A 117 14.47 -7.87 7.82
C LYS A 117 15.38 -6.88 7.10
N GLY A 118 15.11 -6.62 5.82
CA GLY A 118 15.90 -5.67 5.04
C GLY A 118 15.29 -5.41 3.67
N TYR A 119 15.95 -4.60 2.85
CA TYR A 119 15.49 -4.30 1.49
C TYR A 119 15.44 -5.56 0.61
N ARG A 120 14.42 -5.67 -0.24
CA ARG A 120 14.23 -6.79 -1.18
C ARG A 120 15.47 -7.05 -2.03
N GLU A 121 16.12 -6.01 -2.53
CA GLU A 121 17.35 -6.13 -3.32
C GLU A 121 18.48 -6.88 -2.57
N ASN A 122 18.47 -6.85 -1.23
CA ASN A 122 19.46 -7.52 -0.39
C ASN A 122 19.03 -8.92 0.04
N LEU A 123 17.80 -9.34 -0.27
CA LEU A 123 17.25 -10.62 0.18
C LEU A 123 18.04 -11.80 -0.39
N GLU A 124 18.41 -11.76 -1.67
CA GLU A 124 19.16 -12.85 -2.31
C GLU A 124 20.53 -13.05 -1.65
N ASN A 125 21.27 -11.96 -1.46
CA ASN A 125 22.55 -11.97 -0.74
C ASN A 125 22.40 -12.47 0.71
N HIS A 126 21.29 -12.10 1.37
CA HIS A 126 20.98 -12.62 2.69
C HIS A 126 20.72 -14.13 2.66
N LEU A 127 19.90 -14.65 1.73
CA LEU A 127 19.51 -16.06 1.67
C LEU A 127 20.72 -16.99 1.48
N ILE A 128 21.71 -16.57 0.69
CA ILE A 128 22.98 -17.31 0.51
C ILE A 128 23.67 -17.51 1.87
N LYS A 129 23.84 -16.43 2.65
CA LYS A 129 24.47 -16.47 3.97
C LYS A 129 23.60 -17.19 5.01
N CYS A 130 22.29 -16.94 4.98
CA CYS A 130 21.32 -17.52 5.89
C CYS A 130 21.35 -19.04 5.84
N ARG A 131 21.27 -19.62 4.63
CA ARG A 131 21.27 -21.09 4.45
C ARG A 131 22.60 -21.73 4.82
N GLN A 132 23.71 -21.06 4.54
CA GLN A 132 25.04 -21.52 4.97
C GLN A 132 25.17 -21.55 6.51
N THR A 133 24.54 -20.61 7.21
CA THR A 133 24.58 -20.55 8.67
C THR A 133 23.59 -21.53 9.31
N LEU A 134 22.43 -21.76 8.69
CA LEU A 134 21.45 -22.77 9.13
C LEU A 134 22.02 -24.20 9.08
N HIS A 135 22.86 -24.53 8.09
CA HIS A 135 23.54 -25.83 8.02
C HIS A 135 24.51 -26.07 9.21
N TRP A 136 25.16 -25.02 9.73
CA TRP A 136 25.99 -25.12 10.93
C TRP A 136 25.15 -25.25 12.22
N PHE A 137 24.03 -24.53 12.30
CA PHE A 137 23.14 -24.61 13.46
C PHE A 137 22.40 -25.95 13.56
N GLU A 138 21.96 -26.56 12.46
CA GLU A 138 21.39 -27.91 12.47
C GLU A 138 22.41 -28.97 12.90
N PHE A 139 23.68 -28.81 12.50
CA PHE A 139 24.79 -29.67 12.95
C PHE A 139 25.04 -29.52 14.46
N LEU A 140 25.07 -28.29 14.99
CA LEU A 140 25.22 -28.04 16.43
C LEU A 140 24.00 -28.52 17.25
N ARG A 141 22.77 -28.42 16.73
CA ARG A 141 21.56 -28.91 17.40
C ARG A 141 21.53 -30.44 17.49
N ARG A 142 22.13 -31.14 16.52
CA ARG A 142 22.34 -32.61 16.58
C ARG A 142 23.40 -33.01 17.60
N LEU A 143 24.38 -32.15 17.89
CA LEU A 143 25.42 -32.38 18.90
C LEU A 143 25.01 -31.93 20.31
N ASN A 144 24.16 -30.91 20.44
CA ASN A 144 23.62 -30.45 21.72
C ASN A 144 22.22 -29.79 21.56
N PRO A 145 21.12 -30.47 21.95
CA PRO A 145 19.75 -29.97 21.79
C PRO A 145 19.42 -28.72 22.62
N PHE A 146 20.25 -28.37 23.63
CA PHE A 146 20.04 -27.24 24.54
C PHE A 146 20.84 -25.98 24.16
N ALA A 147 21.54 -25.98 23.02
CA ALA A 147 22.25 -24.79 22.55
C ALA A 147 21.24 -23.74 22.05
N CYS A 148 20.76 -22.88 22.95
CA CYS A 148 20.15 -21.61 22.58
C CYS A 148 21.23 -20.71 22.00
N VAL A 149 21.17 -20.40 20.71
CA VAL A 149 22.01 -19.35 20.12
C VAL A 149 21.11 -18.34 19.44
N MET A 150 20.89 -17.23 20.15
CA MET A 150 20.48 -15.98 19.55
C MET A 150 21.65 -15.48 18.68
N PRO A 151 21.46 -15.16 17.39
CA PRO A 151 22.46 -14.39 16.68
C PRO A 151 22.38 -12.95 17.21
N ASN A 152 23.40 -12.54 17.97
CA ASN A 152 23.71 -11.13 18.16
C ASN A 152 24.06 -10.56 16.77
N HIS A 153 23.12 -9.82 16.17
CA HIS A 153 23.45 -8.91 15.10
C HIS A 153 23.70 -7.53 15.70
N SER A 154 24.94 -7.36 16.18
CA SER A 154 25.49 -6.06 16.54
C SER A 154 26.19 -5.45 15.32
N SER A 155 25.81 -4.20 15.04
CA SER A 155 26.46 -3.20 14.18
C SER A 155 26.19 -3.27 12.67
#